data_AF-A0A9P5UPF1-F1
#
_entry.id   AF-A0A9P5UPF1-F1
#
_cell.length_a   1.000
_cell.length_b   1.000
_cell.length_c   1.000
_cell.angle_alpha   90.00
_cell.angle_beta   90.00
_cell.angle_gamma   90.00
#
_symmetry.space_group_name_H-M   'P 1'
#
loop_
_entity.id
_entity.type
_entity.pdbx_description
1 polymer ?
#
loop_
_entity_poly.entity_id
_entity_poly.type
_entity_poly.pdbx_seq_one_letter_code
_entity_poly.pdbx_strand_id
1 'polypeptide(L)'
;HKADVWLINTGWNGGAYGTGKRIALKYSRAIIDAIHNGELKNAEYETYPIFGLEIPKAVTGVPAEVLNPATAWQGTPETYQSTVTKLAGLFNENFAKYADQATEDVIASGPKF
;
A
#
# COMPACT_ATOMS: atom_id res chain seq x y z
N HIS A 1 -6.42 -2.00 -23.40
CA HIS A 1 -7.70 -2.07 -22.68
C HIS A 1 -7.92 -0.98 -21.61
N LYS A 2 -7.01 0.01 -21.40
CA LYS A 2 -7.17 1.11 -20.41
C LYS A 2 -7.77 0.64 -19.06
N ALA A 3 -7.25 -0.48 -18.55
CA ALA A 3 -7.73 -1.07 -17.31
C ALA A 3 -7.06 -0.41 -16.11
N ASP A 4 -7.81 -0.25 -15.03
CA ASP A 4 -7.30 0.25 -13.75
C ASP A 4 -6.61 -0.89 -12.99
N VAL A 5 -5.50 -0.58 -12.30
CA VAL A 5 -4.69 -1.55 -11.55
C VAL A 5 -4.69 -1.18 -10.08
N TRP A 6 -4.88 -2.18 -9.21
CA TRP A 6 -4.98 -1.99 -7.75
C TRP A 6 -4.02 -2.93 -7.03
N LEU A 7 -3.33 -2.42 -6.00
CA LEU A 7 -2.55 -3.22 -5.06
C LEU A 7 -3.31 -3.31 -3.73
N ILE A 8 -3.81 -4.50 -3.39
CA ILE A 8 -4.61 -4.71 -2.18
C ILE A 8 -3.80 -5.56 -1.19
N ASN A 9 -3.51 -5.00 -0.02
CA ASN A 9 -2.95 -5.77 1.09
C ASN A 9 -4.06 -6.60 1.76
N THR A 10 -3.94 -7.94 1.72
CA THR A 10 -4.81 -8.88 2.46
C THR A 10 -4.10 -9.54 3.64
N GLY A 11 -2.93 -9.01 4.00
CA GLY A 11 -2.08 -9.46 5.09
C GLY A 11 -2.40 -8.75 6.40
N TRP A 12 -1.42 -8.05 6.94
CA TRP A 12 -1.44 -7.45 8.27
C TRP A 12 -1.54 -5.93 8.17
N ASN A 13 -2.14 -5.32 9.19
CA ASN A 13 -2.22 -3.89 9.38
C ASN A 13 -1.91 -3.51 10.83
N GLY A 14 -1.47 -2.27 11.02
CA GLY A 14 -1.19 -1.66 12.31
C GLY A 14 0.07 -2.12 13.04
N GLY A 15 0.92 -2.92 12.38
CA GLY A 15 2.17 -3.39 12.95
C GLY A 15 2.78 -4.55 12.14
N ALA A 16 4.03 -4.88 12.45
CA ALA A 16 4.69 -6.08 11.96
C ALA A 16 3.97 -7.35 12.49
N TYR A 17 4.31 -8.51 11.92
CA TYR A 17 3.82 -9.80 12.43
C TYR A 17 4.10 -9.94 13.94
N GLY A 18 3.07 -10.32 14.70
CA GLY A 18 3.12 -10.41 16.17
C GLY A 18 2.62 -9.17 16.91
N THR A 19 2.63 -7.99 16.28
CA THR A 19 2.10 -6.73 16.85
C THR A 19 0.85 -6.24 16.11
N GLY A 20 0.90 -6.27 14.77
CA GLY A 20 -0.23 -5.92 13.92
C GLY A 20 -1.32 -6.99 13.93
N LYS A 21 -2.48 -6.63 13.40
CA LYS A 21 -3.62 -7.53 13.23
C LYS A 21 -3.84 -7.83 11.75
N ARG A 22 -4.27 -9.05 11.43
CA ARG A 22 -4.67 -9.38 10.06
C ARG A 22 -5.84 -8.48 9.64
N ILE A 23 -5.82 -7.98 8.41
CA ILE A 23 -6.90 -7.16 7.86
C ILE A 23 -8.21 -7.96 7.92
N ALA A 24 -9.24 -7.37 8.51
CA ALA A 24 -10.54 -8.01 8.58
C ALA A 24 -11.10 -8.18 7.16
N LEU A 25 -11.54 -9.41 6.82
CA LEU A 25 -12.01 -9.73 5.47
C LEU A 25 -13.14 -8.81 4.98
N LYS A 26 -13.98 -8.32 5.91
CA LYS A 26 -15.03 -7.34 5.59
C LYS A 26 -14.49 -6.05 4.95
N TYR A 27 -13.29 -5.60 5.33
CA TYR A 27 -12.68 -4.39 4.78
C TYR A 27 -12.12 -4.64 3.38
N SER A 28 -11.42 -5.76 3.16
CA SER A 28 -10.96 -6.12 1.80
C SER A 28 -12.13 -6.28 0.83
N ARG A 29 -13.26 -6.85 1.29
CA ARG A 29 -14.49 -6.94 0.47
C ARG A 29 -15.07 -5.57 0.17
N ALA A 30 -15.20 -4.69 1.16
CA ALA A 30 -15.67 -3.32 0.95
C ALA A 30 -14.80 -2.54 -0.05
N ILE A 31 -13.47 -2.70 0.01
CA ILE A 31 -12.55 -2.09 -0.97
C ILE A 31 -12.80 -2.63 -2.38
N ILE A 32 -12.99 -3.95 -2.52
CA ILE A 32 -13.28 -4.57 -3.83
C ILE A 32 -14.65 -4.10 -4.36
N ASP A 33 -15.66 -3.99 -3.51
CA ASP A 33 -16.97 -3.46 -3.88
C ASP A 33 -16.87 -2.00 -4.33
N ALA A 34 -16.05 -1.19 -3.65
CA ALA A 34 -15.76 0.21 -4.01
C ALA A 34 -14.98 0.35 -5.33
N ILE A 35 -14.17 -0.65 -5.71
CA ILE A 35 -13.55 -0.73 -7.05
C ILE A 35 -14.63 -0.98 -8.10
N HIS A 36 -15.48 -1.99 -7.88
CA HIS A 36 -16.49 -2.40 -8.86
C HIS A 36 -17.62 -1.39 -9.05
N ASN A 37 -18.01 -0.68 -8.00
CA ASN A 37 -19.09 0.30 -8.05
C ASN A 37 -18.63 1.69 -8.56
N GLY A 38 -17.32 1.87 -8.79
CA GLY A 38 -16.73 3.12 -9.29
C GLY A 38 -16.50 4.21 -8.24
N GLU A 39 -16.69 3.91 -6.95
CA GLU A 39 -16.40 4.83 -5.83
C GLU A 39 -14.93 5.25 -5.85
N LEU A 40 -14.01 4.29 -5.95
CA LEU A 40 -12.58 4.59 -5.96
C LEU A 40 -12.15 5.38 -7.20
N LYS A 41 -12.87 5.26 -8.32
CA LYS A 41 -12.56 6.05 -9.51
C LYS A 41 -12.74 7.56 -9.30
N ASN A 42 -13.60 7.95 -8.36
CA ASN A 42 -13.93 9.35 -8.06
C ASN A 42 -13.46 9.79 -6.67
N ALA A 43 -12.67 8.96 -5.99
CA ALA A 43 -12.20 9.24 -4.65
C ALA A 43 -11.06 10.28 -4.64
N GLU A 44 -10.85 10.90 -3.48
CA GLU A 44 -9.63 11.65 -3.22
C GLU A 44 -8.52 10.71 -2.78
N TYR A 45 -7.31 10.99 -3.25
CA TYR A 45 -6.12 10.22 -2.94
C TYR A 45 -5.08 11.06 -2.22
N GLU A 46 -4.21 10.36 -1.50
CA GLU A 46 -2.95 10.90 -0.99
C GLU A 46 -1.80 9.98 -1.38
N THR A 47 -0.63 10.57 -1.59
CA THR A 47 0.57 9.80 -1.93
C THR A 47 1.12 9.10 -0.69
N TYR A 48 1.24 7.78 -0.78
CA TYR A 48 1.94 6.95 0.17
C TYR A 48 3.46 7.05 -0.05
N PRO A 49 4.21 7.69 0.87
CA PRO A 49 5.63 7.93 0.68
C PRO A 49 6.43 6.62 0.59
N ILE A 50 7.67 6.72 0.11
CA ILE A 50 8.58 5.61 -0.21
C ILE A 50 8.14 4.79 -1.40
N PHE A 51 6.91 4.26 -1.41
CA PHE A 51 6.43 3.44 -2.52
C PHE A 51 5.80 4.26 -3.65
N GLY A 52 5.45 5.53 -3.40
CA GLY A 52 4.82 6.41 -4.40
C GLY A 52 3.46 5.94 -4.87
N LEU A 53 2.77 5.13 -4.04
CA LEU A 53 1.43 4.62 -4.35
C LEU A 53 0.38 5.67 -3.98
N GLU A 54 -0.70 5.74 -4.74
CA GLU A 54 -1.85 6.55 -4.37
C GLU A 54 -2.79 5.72 -3.49
N ILE A 55 -3.06 6.19 -2.27
CA ILE A 55 -4.01 5.55 -1.34
C ILE A 55 -5.28 6.42 -1.21
N PRO A 56 -6.48 5.82 -1.21
CA PRO A 56 -7.71 6.58 -1.08
C PRO A 56 -7.83 7.13 0.34
N LYS A 57 -8.25 8.39 0.49
CA LYS A 57 -8.46 9.02 1.80
C LYS A 57 -9.67 8.44 2.56
N ALA A 58 -10.63 7.89 1.83
CA ALA A 58 -11.84 7.29 2.39
C ALA A 58 -12.37 6.17 1.49
N VAL A 59 -12.97 5.15 2.11
CA VAL A 59 -13.72 4.08 1.45
C VAL A 59 -14.92 3.73 2.30
N THR A 60 -16.09 3.65 1.70
CA THR A 60 -17.34 3.34 2.39
C THR A 60 -17.25 1.99 3.11
N GLY A 61 -17.56 1.99 4.41
CA GLY A 61 -17.51 0.78 5.24
C GLY A 61 -16.10 0.35 5.69
N VAL A 62 -15.07 1.16 5.41
CA VAL A 62 -13.70 0.94 5.89
C VAL A 62 -13.26 2.12 6.77
N PRO A 63 -12.81 1.90 8.01
CA PRO A 63 -12.28 2.96 8.84
C PRO A 63 -11.05 3.62 8.21
N ALA A 64 -10.93 4.94 8.29
CA ALA A 64 -9.85 5.69 7.64
C ALA A 64 -8.47 5.27 8.15
N GLU A 65 -8.35 4.92 9.43
CA GLU A 65 -7.14 4.42 10.05
C GLU A 65 -6.67 3.06 9.47
N VAL A 66 -7.53 2.35 8.73
CA VAL A 66 -7.15 1.10 8.07
C VAL A 66 -6.53 1.35 6.69
N LEU A 67 -6.84 2.48 6.05
CA LEU A 67 -6.45 2.80 4.67
C LEU A 67 -4.99 3.26 4.58
N ASN A 68 -4.55 4.09 5.53
CA ASN A 68 -3.18 4.60 5.56
C ASN A 68 -2.32 3.82 6.59
N PRO A 69 -1.34 3.01 6.14
CA PRO A 69 -0.53 2.18 7.04
C PRO A 69 0.26 2.97 8.10
N ALA A 70 0.61 4.23 7.83
CA ALA A 70 1.31 5.08 8.79
C ALA A 70 0.41 5.43 9.97
N THR A 71 -0.84 5.76 9.70
CA THR A 71 -1.83 6.09 10.75
C THR A 71 -2.32 4.84 11.49
N ALA A 72 -2.33 3.69 10.82
CA ALA A 72 -2.71 2.41 11.42
C ALA A 72 -1.71 1.92 12.47
N TRP A 73 -0.43 2.29 12.32
CA TRP A 73 0.69 1.72 13.06
C TRP A 73 0.60 2.01 14.55
N GLN A 74 0.60 0.96 15.37
CA GLN A 74 0.45 1.09 16.82
C GLN A 74 1.79 1.30 17.57
N GLY A 75 2.93 1.15 16.87
CA GLY A 75 4.26 1.41 17.42
C GLY A 75 4.67 2.88 17.31
N THR A 76 5.95 3.17 17.53
CA THR A 76 6.47 4.53 17.35
C THR A 76 6.69 4.87 15.87
N PRO A 77 6.69 6.16 15.48
CA PRO A 77 7.01 6.59 14.12
C PRO A 77 8.34 6.02 13.59
N GLU A 78 9.35 5.85 14.45
CA GLU A 78 10.66 5.30 14.08
C GLU A 78 10.56 3.81 13.72
N THR A 79 9.76 3.05 14.47
CA THR A 79 9.55 1.62 14.17
C THR A 79 8.79 1.42 12.87
N TYR A 80 7.83 2.30 12.60
CA TYR A 80 7.13 2.35 11.32
C TYR A 80 8.11 2.65 10.19
N GLN A 81 8.85 3.75 10.31
CA GLN A 81 9.82 4.22 9.31
C GLN A 81 10.86 3.14 9.00
N SER A 82 11.44 2.53 10.03
CA SER A 82 12.40 1.44 9.87
C SER A 82 11.80 0.24 9.12
N THR A 83 10.54 -0.12 9.41
CA THR A 83 9.85 -1.23 8.75
C THR A 83 9.58 -0.94 7.27
N VAL A 84 9.05 0.24 6.95
CA VAL A 84 8.73 0.62 5.57
C VAL A 84 10.00 0.76 4.72
N THR A 85 11.06 1.35 5.28
CA THR A 85 12.38 1.45 4.63
C THR A 85 13.00 0.07 4.41
N LYS A 86 12.93 -0.83 5.40
CA LYS A 86 13.40 -2.21 5.24
C LYS A 86 12.65 -2.93 4.11
N LEU A 87 11.32 -2.80 4.07
CA LEU A 87 10.52 -3.40 3.01
C LEU A 87 10.91 -2.87 1.64
N ALA A 88 11.07 -1.55 1.51
CA ALA A 88 11.50 -0.92 0.27
C ALA A 88 12.89 -1.41 -0.18
N GLY A 89 13.83 -1.61 0.75
CA GLY A 89 15.11 -2.25 0.48
C GLY A 89 14.98 -3.66 -0.09
N LEU A 90 14.08 -4.48 0.47
CA LEU A 90 13.81 -5.84 -0.03
C LEU A 90 13.22 -5.82 -1.45
N PHE A 91 12.37 -4.85 -1.77
CA PHE A 91 11.87 -4.66 -3.15
C PHE A 91 13.01 -4.32 -4.11
N ASN A 92 13.88 -3.37 -3.75
CA ASN A 92 15.00 -2.95 -4.59
C ASN A 92 16.03 -4.07 -4.79
N GLU A 93 16.36 -4.82 -3.72
CA GLU A 93 17.26 -5.97 -3.79
C GLU A 93 16.69 -7.07 -4.69
N ASN A 94 15.40 -7.39 -4.55
CA ASN A 94 14.78 -8.39 -5.39
C ASN A 94 14.70 -7.96 -6.86
N PHE A 95 14.41 -6.68 -7.11
CA PHE A 95 14.28 -6.13 -8.45
C PHE A 95 15.61 -6.05 -9.20
N ALA A 96 16.75 -5.93 -8.50
CA ALA A 96 18.08 -5.88 -9.12
C ALA A 96 18.37 -7.05 -10.07
N LYS A 97 17.75 -8.22 -9.84
CA LYS A 97 17.85 -9.42 -10.70
C LYS A 97 17.21 -9.25 -12.09
N TYR A 98 16.36 -8.25 -12.26
CA TYR A 98 15.55 -8.01 -13.46
C TYR A 98 15.81 -6.62 -14.06
N ALA A 99 16.72 -5.84 -13.46
CA ALA A 99 16.92 -4.44 -13.81
C ALA A 99 17.42 -4.25 -15.26
N ASP A 100 18.16 -5.22 -15.79
CA ASP A 100 18.64 -5.24 -17.19
C ASP A 100 17.54 -5.51 -18.22
N GLN A 101 16.40 -6.05 -17.77
CA GLN A 101 15.23 -6.38 -18.60
C GLN A 101 14.11 -5.34 -18.48
N ALA A 102 14.25 -4.38 -17.58
CA ALA A 102 13.24 -3.37 -17.30
C ALA A 102 13.48 -2.09 -18.10
N THR A 103 12.39 -1.40 -18.45
CA THR A 103 12.47 -0.05 -19.01
C THR A 103 12.81 0.96 -17.92
N GLU A 104 13.35 2.12 -18.32
CA GLU A 104 13.66 3.22 -17.39
C GLU A 104 12.45 3.63 -16.53
N ASP A 105 11.25 3.67 -17.12
CA ASP A 105 10.01 3.98 -16.41
C ASP A 105 9.68 2.99 -15.28
N VAL A 106 9.96 1.69 -15.50
CA VAL A 106 9.72 0.66 -14.48
C VAL A 106 10.74 0.80 -13.35
N ILE A 107 12.00 1.05 -13.69
CA ILE A 107 13.08 1.31 -12.72
C ILE A 107 12.73 2.56 -11.89
N ALA A 108 12.27 3.62 -12.53
CA ALA A 108 11.93 4.90 -11.88
C ALA A 108 10.68 4.82 -10.98
N SER A 109 9.84 3.80 -11.16
CA SER A 109 8.62 3.54 -10.38
C SER A 109 8.88 2.69 -9.13
N GLY A 110 10.12 2.28 -8.88
CA GLY A 110 10.52 1.55 -7.69
C GLY A 110 10.46 2.42 -6.41
N PRO A 111 10.50 1.79 -5.22
CA PRO A 111 10.54 2.51 -3.95
C PRO A 111 11.78 3.42 -3.77
N LYS A 112 11.58 4.62 -3.21
CA LYS A 112 12.60 5.67 -3.01
C LYS A 112 12.68 6.09 -1.54
N PHE A 113 13.83 5.95 -0.90
CA PHE A 113 14.04 6.27 0.51
C PHE A 113 15.49 6.66 0.80
#